data_AF-A0A414BPQ2-F1
#
_entry.id   AF-A0A414BPQ2-F1
#
_cell.length_a   1.000
_cell.length_b   1.000
_cell.length_c   1.000
_cell.angle_alpha   90.00
_cell.angle_beta   90.00
_cell.angle_gamma   90.00
#
_symmetry.space_group_name_H-M   'P 1'
#
loop_
_entity.id
_entity.type
_entity.pdbx_description
1 polymer ?
#
loop_
_entity_poly.entity_id
_entity_poly.type
_entity_poly.pdbx_seq_one_letter_code
_entity_poly.pdbx_strand_id
1 'polypeptide(L)'
;MTFRKIILFLLISLSLVANAQARMPTERPVSTSASIFELPPFERAVCCIRFYEGMHRAKDYPYVGYGHKLRPGERYSANMSTNEAEQLLRKDLRELCAMFRSYGQDSLLLAALSYNIGPYKVTGYKGKYPKSSVLKKLEVGNRNIRDDYVNHCHWRGKRIPSIERRRYAELMLLFTP
;
A
#
# COMPACT_ATOMS: atom_id res chain seq x y z
N MET A 1 3.44 -69.56 21.77
CA MET A 1 3.23 -68.65 20.62
C MET A 1 2.00 -67.73 20.75
N THR A 2 1.47 -67.55 21.97
CA THR A 2 0.30 -66.69 22.26
C THR A 2 0.69 -65.36 22.91
N PHE A 3 1.77 -65.33 23.70
CA PHE A 3 2.25 -64.13 24.39
C PHE A 3 2.81 -63.03 23.46
N ARG A 4 3.45 -63.42 22.34
CA ARG A 4 4.00 -62.50 21.34
C ARG A 4 2.93 -61.85 20.46
N LYS A 5 1.74 -62.45 20.36
CA LYS A 5 0.57 -61.88 19.66
C LYS A 5 -0.22 -60.91 20.55
N ILE A 6 -0.26 -61.15 21.87
CA ILE A 6 -0.89 -60.23 22.84
C ILE A 6 -0.12 -58.91 22.95
N ILE A 7 1.21 -58.96 22.92
CA ILE A 7 2.07 -57.76 22.94
C ILE A 7 1.95 -56.95 21.62
N LEU A 8 1.78 -57.62 20.48
CA LEU A 8 1.57 -56.94 19.19
C LEU A 8 0.17 -56.30 19.07
N PHE A 9 -0.85 -56.88 19.73
CA PHE A 9 -2.21 -56.31 19.78
C PHE A 9 -2.33 -55.12 20.75
N LEU A 10 -1.54 -55.12 21.84
CA LEU A 10 -1.42 -54.00 22.77
C LEU A 10 -0.60 -52.81 22.22
N LEU A 11 0.29 -53.04 21.25
CA LEU A 11 1.04 -51.98 20.57
C LEU A 11 0.30 -51.35 19.38
N ILE A 12 -0.74 -52.01 18.84
CA ILE A 12 -1.58 -51.49 17.74
C ILE A 12 -2.84 -50.76 18.26
N SER A 13 -3.19 -50.94 19.54
CA SER A 13 -4.28 -50.20 20.19
C SER A 13 -3.83 -48.85 20.80
N LEU A 14 -2.52 -48.56 20.80
CA LEU A 14 -1.95 -47.28 21.28
C LEU A 14 -1.74 -46.24 20.16
N SER A 15 -2.23 -46.48 18.95
CA SER A 15 -2.13 -45.56 17.81
C SER A 15 -3.45 -44.91 17.38
N LEU A 16 -4.54 -45.05 18.16
CA LEU A 16 -5.85 -44.46 17.82
C LEU A 16 -6.46 -43.47 18.82
N VAL A 17 -5.78 -43.11 19.92
CA VAL A 17 -6.30 -42.10 20.86
C VAL A 17 -5.21 -41.12 21.28
N ALA A 18 -4.72 -40.33 20.32
CA ALA A 18 -3.95 -39.11 20.58
C ALA A 18 -4.06 -38.15 19.38
N ASN A 19 -5.28 -37.72 19.05
CA ASN A 19 -5.54 -36.51 18.29
C ASN A 19 -6.84 -35.88 18.80
N ALA A 20 -6.88 -35.65 20.12
CA ALA A 20 -7.86 -34.78 20.75
C ALA A 20 -7.19 -33.42 20.99
N GLN A 21 -7.76 -32.39 20.34
CA GLN A 21 -7.60 -30.97 20.64
C GLN A 21 -6.21 -30.34 20.48
N ALA A 22 -5.99 -29.78 19.29
CA ALA A 22 -5.66 -28.36 19.18
C ALA A 22 -6.37 -27.78 17.93
N ARG A 23 -7.70 -27.73 17.97
CA ARG A 23 -8.46 -26.78 17.14
C ARG A 23 -8.13 -25.39 17.69
N MET A 24 -7.07 -24.79 17.20
CA MET A 24 -6.89 -23.34 17.30
C MET A 24 -7.93 -22.71 16.36
N PRO A 25 -8.87 -21.89 16.85
CA PRO A 25 -9.73 -21.12 15.97
C PRO A 25 -8.91 -19.95 15.41
N THR A 26 -8.04 -20.24 14.44
CA THR A 26 -7.35 -19.19 13.68
C THR A 26 -7.61 -19.38 12.20
N GLU A 27 -8.90 -19.47 11.86
CA GLU A 27 -9.38 -18.81 10.65
C GLU A 27 -10.47 -17.88 11.14
N ARG A 28 -10.13 -16.59 11.28
CA ARG A 28 -11.18 -15.56 11.17
C ARG A 28 -11.91 -15.91 9.88
N PRO A 29 -13.26 -16.02 9.88
CA PRO A 29 -13.97 -16.23 8.64
C PRO A 29 -13.46 -15.16 7.68
N VAL A 30 -13.05 -15.56 6.48
CA VAL A 30 -12.79 -14.63 5.38
C VAL A 30 -14.01 -13.73 5.36
N SER A 31 -13.85 -12.54 5.94
CA SER A 31 -14.90 -11.55 6.01
C SER A 31 -15.31 -11.36 4.57
N THR A 32 -16.60 -11.57 4.28
CA THR A 32 -17.28 -11.20 3.04
C THR A 32 -16.50 -10.08 2.39
N SER A 33 -15.88 -10.34 1.23
CA SER A 33 -14.86 -9.46 0.64
C SER A 33 -15.41 -8.05 0.52
N ALA A 34 -15.14 -7.22 1.52
CA ALA A 34 -15.66 -5.87 1.58
C ALA A 34 -15.18 -5.18 0.31
N SER A 35 -16.09 -4.54 -0.40
CA SER A 35 -15.73 -3.76 -1.58
C SER A 35 -14.63 -2.77 -1.17
N ILE A 36 -13.63 -2.53 -2.02
CA ILE A 36 -12.57 -1.55 -1.71
C ILE A 36 -13.17 -0.19 -1.34
N PHE A 37 -14.36 0.14 -1.84
CA PHE A 37 -15.10 1.35 -1.53
C PHE A 37 -15.66 1.42 -0.10
N GLU A 38 -15.86 0.28 0.57
CA GLU A 38 -16.32 0.19 1.96
C GLU A 38 -15.20 0.45 2.97
N LEU A 39 -13.94 0.36 2.53
CA LEU A 39 -12.80 0.67 3.38
C LEU A 39 -12.73 2.18 3.67
N PRO A 40 -12.24 2.60 4.86
CA PRO A 40 -11.92 3.99 5.12
C PRO A 40 -10.96 4.58 4.07
N PRO A 41 -11.04 5.89 3.74
CA PRO A 41 -10.25 6.48 2.65
C PRO A 41 -8.74 6.19 2.74
N PHE A 42 -8.16 6.24 3.94
CA PHE A 42 -6.74 5.94 4.14
C PHE A 42 -6.39 4.50 3.74
N GLU A 43 -7.25 3.53 4.08
CA GLU A 43 -7.05 2.13 3.70
C GLU A 43 -7.20 1.92 2.19
N ARG A 44 -8.11 2.65 1.54
CA ARG A 44 -8.21 2.65 0.07
C ARG A 44 -6.93 3.16 -0.58
N ALA A 45 -6.34 4.22 -0.03
CA ALA A 45 -5.06 4.76 -0.51
C ALA A 45 -3.92 3.76 -0.33
N VAL A 46 -3.83 3.11 0.83
CA VAL A 46 -2.83 2.05 1.10
C VAL A 46 -2.97 0.91 0.08
N CYS A 47 -4.19 0.40 -0.14
CA CYS A 47 -4.44 -0.64 -1.14
C CYS A 47 -4.06 -0.21 -2.55
N CYS A 48 -4.43 1.01 -2.96
CA CYS A 48 -4.12 1.55 -4.29
C CYS A 48 -2.60 1.70 -4.50
N ILE A 49 -1.89 2.31 -3.55
CA ILE A 49 -0.43 2.49 -3.63
C ILE A 49 0.26 1.14 -3.67
N ARG A 50 -0.11 0.22 -2.78
CA ARG A 50 0.45 -1.13 -2.71
C ARG A 50 0.32 -1.87 -4.04
N PHE A 51 -0.83 -1.76 -4.69
CA PHE A 51 -1.10 -2.38 -5.99
C PHE A 51 -0.20 -1.83 -7.11
N TYR A 52 -0.02 -0.50 -7.17
CA TYR A 52 0.74 0.13 -8.26
C TYR A 52 2.26 0.19 -8.05
N GLU A 53 2.74 0.28 -6.81
CA GLU A 53 4.19 0.28 -6.53
C GLU A 53 4.76 -1.14 -6.61
N GLY A 54 4.05 -2.14 -6.07
CA GLY A 54 4.58 -3.49 -5.92
C GLY A 54 5.70 -3.57 -4.86
N MET A 55 6.04 -4.79 -4.46
CA MET A 55 7.07 -5.03 -3.44
C MET A 55 8.47 -5.03 -4.08
N HIS A 56 9.31 -4.08 -3.67
CA HIS A 56 10.73 -4.07 -4.02
C HIS A 56 11.49 -5.23 -3.41
N ARG A 57 12.52 -5.68 -4.13
CA ARG A 57 13.41 -6.78 -3.74
C ARG A 57 14.84 -6.25 -3.60
N ALA A 58 15.74 -7.10 -3.11
CA ALA A 58 17.16 -6.76 -2.94
C ALA A 58 17.82 -6.10 -4.16
N LYS A 59 17.41 -6.45 -5.39
CA LYS A 59 17.93 -5.86 -6.64
C LYS A 59 17.56 -4.39 -6.85
N ASP A 60 16.51 -3.90 -6.17
CA ASP A 60 15.98 -2.55 -6.32
C ASP A 60 16.62 -1.57 -5.31
N TYR A 61 17.56 -2.05 -4.49
CA TYR A 61 18.28 -1.23 -3.52
C TYR A 61 18.87 0.04 -4.18
N PRO A 62 18.70 1.24 -3.61
CA PRO A 62 18.29 1.54 -2.22
C PRO A 62 16.78 1.71 -1.99
N TYR A 63 15.92 1.24 -2.91
CA TYR A 63 14.48 1.21 -2.69
C TYR A 63 14.05 -0.09 -2.00
N VAL A 64 13.20 0.04 -0.99
CA VAL A 64 12.67 -1.08 -0.20
C VAL A 64 11.15 -0.98 -0.08
N GLY A 65 10.49 -2.12 0.11
CA GLY A 65 9.05 -2.18 0.36
C GLY A 65 8.25 -1.68 -0.83
N TYR A 66 7.25 -0.86 -0.55
CA TYR A 66 6.39 -0.27 -1.58
C TYR A 66 6.88 1.12 -1.98
N GLY A 67 8.12 1.21 -2.48
CA GLY A 67 8.67 2.45 -3.05
C GLY A 67 9.49 3.36 -2.11
N HIS A 68 9.77 2.93 -0.87
CA HIS A 68 10.53 3.75 0.07
C HIS A 68 12.02 3.78 -0.31
N LYS A 69 12.57 4.98 -0.55
CA LYS A 69 14.01 5.16 -0.75
C LYS A 69 14.69 5.45 0.57
N LEU A 70 15.67 4.62 0.94
CA LEU A 70 16.43 4.81 2.17
C LEU A 70 17.06 6.20 2.28
N ARG A 71 16.83 6.86 3.41
CA ARG A 71 17.43 8.13 3.82
C ARG A 71 18.73 7.85 4.61
N PRO A 72 19.67 8.83 4.69
CA PRO A 72 20.88 8.67 5.49
C PRO A 72 20.55 8.26 6.94
N GLY A 73 21.17 7.18 7.41
CA GLY A 73 20.98 6.64 8.76
C GLY A 73 19.86 5.59 8.91
N GLU A 74 18.99 5.42 7.92
CA GLU A 74 17.97 4.36 7.96
C GLU A 74 18.58 2.98 7.66
N ARG A 75 18.08 1.94 8.33
CA ARG A 75 18.58 0.56 8.25
C ARG A 75 17.49 -0.46 7.92
N TYR A 76 16.45 -0.05 7.17
CA TYR A 76 15.41 -1.00 6.75
C TYR A 76 16.01 -2.08 5.84
N SER A 77 15.57 -3.32 6.05
CA SER A 77 16.00 -4.47 5.26
C SER A 77 15.47 -4.37 3.82
N ALA A 78 16.23 -4.87 2.84
CA ALA A 78 15.71 -5.03 1.48
C ALA A 78 14.79 -6.26 1.33
N ASN A 79 14.75 -7.14 2.34
CA ASN A 79 13.96 -8.37 2.37
C ASN A 79 12.84 -8.30 3.43
N MET A 80 12.15 -7.17 3.50
CA MET A 80 11.06 -6.96 4.47
C MET A 80 9.91 -7.93 4.25
N SER A 81 9.26 -8.33 5.34
CA SER A 81 7.94 -8.97 5.26
C SER A 81 6.90 -8.01 4.69
N THR A 82 5.80 -8.57 4.17
CA THR A 82 4.66 -7.77 3.70
C THR A 82 4.12 -6.82 4.77
N ASN A 83 4.09 -7.25 6.03
CA ASN A 83 3.60 -6.45 7.14
C ASN A 83 4.54 -5.28 7.45
N GLU A 84 5.86 -5.49 7.48
CA GLU A 84 6.85 -4.42 7.70
C GLU A 84 6.81 -3.39 6.57
N ALA A 85 6.75 -3.85 5.31
CA ALA A 85 6.64 -2.99 4.15
C ALA A 85 5.35 -2.16 4.16
N GLU A 86 4.24 -2.75 4.58
CA GLU A 86 2.98 -2.04 4.71
C GLU A 86 3.01 -1.01 5.85
N GLN A 87 3.61 -1.35 6.99
CA GLN A 87 3.81 -0.39 8.08
C GLN A 87 4.66 0.81 7.62
N LEU A 88 5.71 0.57 6.84
CA LEU A 88 6.54 1.62 6.26
C LEU A 88 5.76 2.49 5.25
N LEU A 89 5.00 1.87 4.34
CA LEU A 89 4.10 2.60 3.43
C LEU A 89 3.13 3.49 4.21
N ARG A 90 2.49 2.95 5.25
CA ARG A 90 1.54 3.69 6.09
C ARG A 90 2.22 4.86 6.80
N LYS A 91 3.46 4.70 7.25
CA LYS A 91 4.26 5.79 7.84
C LYS A 91 4.52 6.88 6.80
N ASP A 92 5.05 6.53 5.64
CA ASP A 92 5.36 7.48 4.56
C ASP A 92 4.11 8.23 4.08
N LEU A 93 2.99 7.52 3.91
CA LEU A 93 1.72 8.13 3.51
C LEU A 93 1.20 9.12 4.56
N ARG A 94 1.36 8.83 5.86
CA ARG A 94 1.00 9.79 6.94
C ARG A 94 1.90 11.03 6.92
N GLU A 95 3.20 10.87 6.69
CA GLU A 95 4.12 12.01 6.53
C GLU A 95 3.70 12.91 5.37
N LEU A 96 3.31 12.33 4.23
CA LEU A 96 2.77 13.07 3.09
C LEU A 96 1.41 13.72 3.41
N CYS A 97 0.49 13.03 4.08
CA CYS A 97 -0.78 13.63 4.51
C CYS A 97 -0.54 14.85 5.43
N ALA A 98 0.43 14.76 6.35
CA ALA A 98 0.79 15.87 7.22
C ALA A 98 1.34 17.07 6.43
N MET A 99 2.14 16.83 5.38
CA MET A 99 2.64 17.87 4.48
C MET A 99 1.50 18.63 3.77
N PHE A 100 0.42 17.94 3.40
CA PHE A 100 -0.72 18.53 2.70
C PHE A 100 -1.90 18.91 3.61
N ARG A 101 -1.73 18.89 4.94
CA ARG A 101 -2.81 19.10 5.92
C ARG A 101 -3.67 20.35 5.66
N SER A 102 -3.07 21.45 5.18
CA SER A 102 -3.77 22.70 4.89
C SER A 102 -4.82 22.58 3.77
N TYR A 103 -4.77 21.53 2.96
CA TYR A 103 -5.70 21.27 1.87
C TYR A 103 -6.92 20.44 2.31
N GLY A 104 -7.10 20.19 3.61
CA GLY A 104 -8.31 19.61 4.17
C GLY A 104 -8.64 18.24 3.57
N GLN A 105 -9.82 18.09 3.00
CA GLN A 105 -10.29 16.83 2.41
C GLN A 105 -9.43 16.34 1.23
N ASP A 106 -8.70 17.23 0.56
CA ASP A 106 -7.85 16.88 -0.59
C ASP A 106 -6.44 16.42 -0.17
N SER A 107 -6.11 16.48 1.13
CA SER A 107 -4.79 16.10 1.66
C SER A 107 -4.38 14.68 1.28
N LEU A 108 -5.31 13.73 1.37
CA LEU A 108 -5.02 12.31 1.09
C LEU A 108 -4.80 12.06 -0.41
N LEU A 109 -5.56 12.74 -1.28
CA LEU A 109 -5.39 12.65 -2.73
C LEU A 109 -4.04 13.23 -3.16
N LEU A 110 -3.65 14.39 -2.59
CA LEU A 110 -2.33 15.00 -2.83
C LEU A 110 -1.18 14.13 -2.30
N ALA A 111 -1.38 13.48 -1.15
CA ALA A 111 -0.42 12.55 -0.59
C ALA A 111 -0.22 11.32 -1.50
N ALA A 112 -1.30 10.72 -2.01
CA ALA A 112 -1.23 9.58 -2.93
C ALA A 112 -0.52 9.96 -4.25
N LEU A 113 -0.83 11.11 -4.83
CA LEU A 113 -0.12 11.63 -6.00
C LEU A 113 1.37 11.81 -5.72
N SER A 114 1.69 12.47 -4.60
CA SER A 114 3.06 12.76 -4.18
C SER A 114 3.86 11.52 -3.85
N TYR A 115 3.21 10.45 -3.39
CA TYR A 115 3.86 9.16 -3.19
C TYR A 115 4.45 8.64 -4.51
N ASN A 116 3.73 8.82 -5.62
CA ASN A 116 4.19 8.39 -6.93
C ASN A 116 5.23 9.32 -7.56
N ILE A 117 4.94 10.62 -7.58
CA ILE A 117 5.70 11.57 -8.40
C ILE A 117 6.72 12.38 -7.59
N GLY A 118 6.69 12.26 -6.27
CA GLY A 118 7.46 13.05 -5.30
C GLY A 118 6.75 14.36 -4.94
N PRO A 119 6.82 14.80 -3.66
CA PRO A 119 6.09 15.99 -3.19
C PRO A 119 6.50 17.26 -3.92
N TYR A 120 7.78 17.43 -4.26
CA TYR A 120 8.26 18.63 -4.98
C TYR A 120 7.71 18.79 -6.39
N LYS A 121 7.22 17.72 -7.04
CA LYS A 121 6.52 17.85 -8.33
C LYS A 121 5.08 18.32 -8.18
N VAL A 122 4.53 18.22 -6.97
CA VAL A 122 3.21 18.76 -6.61
C VAL A 122 3.36 20.19 -6.08
N THR A 123 4.16 20.39 -5.03
CA THR A 123 4.37 21.69 -4.37
C THR A 123 5.16 22.68 -5.21
N GLY A 124 5.97 22.18 -6.14
CA GLY A 124 7.01 22.95 -6.82
C GLY A 124 8.31 23.00 -6.02
N TYR A 125 9.39 23.35 -6.71
CA TYR A 125 10.72 23.62 -6.16
C TYR A 125 11.39 24.71 -7.00
N LYS A 126 11.76 25.81 -6.35
CA LYS A 126 12.32 27.01 -7.02
C LYS A 126 13.50 26.62 -7.92
N GLY A 127 13.43 27.04 -9.19
CA GLY A 127 14.47 26.77 -10.19
C GLY A 127 14.50 25.34 -10.76
N LYS A 128 13.58 24.44 -10.35
CA LYS A 128 13.53 23.06 -10.86
C LYS A 128 12.15 22.63 -11.36
N TYR A 129 11.12 22.87 -10.55
CA TYR A 129 9.75 22.45 -10.86
C TYR A 129 8.77 23.59 -10.54
N PRO A 130 7.89 23.97 -11.49
CA PRO A 130 6.76 24.80 -11.13
C PRO A 130 5.80 24.01 -10.22
N LYS A 131 5.02 24.73 -9.41
CA LYS A 131 3.88 24.15 -8.69
C LYS A 131 2.89 23.52 -9.67
N SER A 132 2.34 22.35 -9.34
CA SER A 132 1.39 21.65 -10.21
C SER A 132 0.11 22.45 -10.42
N SER A 133 -0.55 22.25 -11.56
CA SER A 133 -1.84 22.89 -11.83
C SER A 133 -2.94 22.39 -10.89
N VAL A 134 -2.88 21.11 -10.49
CA VAL A 134 -3.73 20.54 -9.41
C VAL A 134 -3.63 21.41 -8.16
N LEU A 135 -2.42 21.65 -7.65
CA LEU A 135 -2.25 22.39 -6.40
C LEU A 135 -2.67 23.85 -6.55
N LYS A 136 -2.32 24.51 -7.66
CA LYS A 136 -2.75 25.90 -7.96
C LYS A 136 -4.27 26.05 -7.97
N LYS A 137 -4.99 25.07 -8.53
CA LYS A 137 -6.46 25.07 -8.55
C LYS A 137 -7.04 24.90 -7.14
N LEU A 138 -6.51 23.95 -6.36
CA LEU A 138 -6.96 23.74 -4.98
C LEU A 138 -6.71 24.97 -4.08
N GLU A 139 -5.60 25.69 -4.30
CA GLU A 139 -5.27 26.92 -3.54
C GLU A 139 -6.29 28.04 -3.70
N VAL A 140 -6.99 28.10 -4.84
CA VAL A 140 -8.05 29.08 -5.10
C VAL A 140 -9.46 28.48 -4.90
N GLY A 141 -9.55 27.32 -4.25
CA GLY A 141 -10.82 26.62 -4.00
C GLY A 141 -11.43 25.94 -5.22
N ASN A 142 -10.73 25.89 -6.35
CA ASN A 142 -11.20 25.20 -7.55
C ASN A 142 -10.88 23.71 -7.47
N ARG A 143 -11.90 22.90 -7.20
CA ARG A 143 -11.78 21.43 -7.14
C ARG A 143 -12.02 20.73 -8.48
N ASN A 144 -12.21 21.46 -9.58
CA ASN A 144 -12.23 20.87 -10.93
C ASN A 144 -10.79 20.54 -11.40
N ILE A 145 -10.21 19.50 -10.80
CA ILE A 145 -8.81 19.09 -10.96
C ILE A 145 -8.63 17.78 -11.73
N ARG A 146 -9.70 17.14 -12.20
CA ARG A 146 -9.66 15.79 -12.79
C ARG A 146 -8.64 15.68 -13.92
N ASP A 147 -8.71 16.59 -14.89
CA ASP A 147 -7.87 16.54 -16.08
C ASP A 147 -6.40 16.89 -15.74
N ASP A 148 -6.20 17.87 -14.86
CA ASP A 148 -4.87 18.23 -14.31
C ASP A 148 -4.23 17.05 -13.56
N TYR A 149 -5.03 16.32 -12.80
CA TYR A 149 -4.59 15.17 -12.03
C TYR A 149 -4.19 14.01 -12.94
N VAL A 150 -5.01 13.71 -13.96
CA VAL A 150 -4.73 12.66 -14.95
C VAL A 150 -3.50 13.01 -15.81
N ASN A 151 -3.26 14.30 -16.08
CA ASN A 151 -2.08 14.75 -16.83
C ASN A 151 -0.75 14.40 -16.15
N HIS A 152 -0.74 14.07 -14.86
CA HIS A 152 0.40 13.45 -14.15
C HIS A 152 0.61 11.96 -14.54
N CYS A 153 0.50 11.64 -15.84
CA CYS A 153 0.78 10.34 -16.43
C CYS A 153 1.88 10.37 -17.50
N HIS A 154 2.54 11.51 -17.69
CA HIS A 154 3.56 11.68 -18.72
C HIS A 154 4.97 11.46 -18.19
N TRP A 155 5.79 10.75 -18.96
CA TRP A 155 7.23 10.63 -18.75
C TRP A 155 7.97 11.02 -20.04
N ARG A 156 8.89 12.01 -19.93
CA ARG A 156 9.62 12.58 -21.08
C ARG A 156 8.69 12.94 -22.26
N GLY A 157 7.57 13.58 -21.95
CA GLY A 157 6.55 14.01 -22.94
C GLY A 157 5.64 12.90 -23.47
N LYS A 158 5.86 11.63 -23.11
CA LYS A 158 5.02 10.51 -23.55
C LYS A 158 4.03 10.10 -22.47
N ARG A 159 2.78 9.91 -22.84
CA ARG A 159 1.73 9.35 -21.96
C ARG A 159 2.05 7.90 -21.62
N ILE A 160 2.01 7.56 -20.34
CA ILE A 160 2.25 6.21 -19.83
C ILE A 160 0.91 5.61 -19.39
N PRO A 161 0.35 4.62 -20.14
CA PRO A 161 -1.00 4.11 -19.89
C PRO A 161 -1.21 3.52 -18.48
N SER A 162 -0.18 2.88 -17.91
CA SER A 162 -0.27 2.34 -16.55
C SER A 162 -0.38 3.43 -15.48
N ILE A 163 0.35 4.53 -15.65
CA ILE A 163 0.30 5.67 -14.72
C ILE A 163 -1.04 6.39 -14.87
N GLU A 164 -1.56 6.51 -16.08
CA GLU A 164 -2.88 7.09 -16.29
C GLU A 164 -3.98 6.28 -15.58
N ARG A 165 -3.97 4.95 -15.73
CA ARG A 165 -4.91 4.07 -15.00
C ARG A 165 -4.79 4.29 -13.49
N ARG A 166 -3.57 4.46 -12.98
CA ARG A 166 -3.33 4.82 -11.57
C ARG A 166 -3.98 6.15 -11.19
N ARG A 167 -3.84 7.20 -12.01
CA ARG A 167 -4.47 8.49 -11.75
C ARG A 167 -5.99 8.38 -11.65
N TYR A 168 -6.61 7.62 -12.55
CA TYR A 168 -8.05 7.36 -12.48
C TYR A 168 -8.45 6.55 -11.24
N ALA A 169 -7.70 5.51 -10.89
CA ALA A 169 -7.97 4.73 -9.68
C ALA A 169 -7.86 5.60 -8.40
N GLU A 170 -6.83 6.43 -8.30
CA GLU A 170 -6.66 7.37 -7.18
C GLU A 170 -7.83 8.35 -7.09
N LEU A 171 -8.27 8.95 -8.20
CA LEU A 171 -9.43 9.83 -8.23
C LEU A 171 -10.71 9.09 -7.81
N MET A 172 -10.99 7.91 -8.37
CA MET A 172 -12.17 7.13 -8.03
C MET A 172 -12.22 6.72 -6.56
N LEU A 173 -11.08 6.42 -5.95
CA LEU A 173 -11.00 5.94 -4.57
C LEU A 173 -10.94 7.08 -3.55
N LEU A 174 -10.34 8.22 -3.90
CA LEU A 174 -9.91 9.23 -2.92
C LEU A 174 -10.51 10.63 -3.15
N PHE A 175 -11.00 10.94 -4.35
CA PHE A 175 -11.61 12.24 -4.62
C PHE A 175 -13.09 12.21 -4.24
N THR A 176 -13.43 12.92 -3.17
CA THR A 176 -14.84 13.13 -2.79
C THR A 176 -15.36 14.37 -3.51
N PRO A 177 -16.50 14.32 -4.21
CA PRO A 177 -17.08 15.48 -4.92
C PRO A 177 -17.27 16.71 -4.02
#